data_AF-A0A7Y1SRJ6-F1
#
_entry.id   AF-A0A7Y1SRJ6-F1
#
_cell.length_a   1.000
_cell.length_b   1.000
_cell.length_c   1.000
_cell.angle_alpha   90.00
_cell.angle_beta   90.00
_cell.angle_gamma   90.00
#
_symmetry.space_group_name_H-M   'P 1'
#
loop_
_entity.id
_entity.type
_entity.pdbx_description
1 polymer ?
#
loop_
_entity_poly.entity_id
_entity_poly.type
_entity_poly.pdbx_seq_one_letter_code
_entity_poly.pdbx_strand_id
1 'polypeptide(L)'
;GGTVAINAIHLDEMPAFAYEDLWLERQIRSVANFTREDAREFLQLAAEIPIRTVVDSYPLPEANRALAGLEHGSGPGTAVLVTS
;
A
#
# COMPACT_ATOMS: atom_id res chain seq x y z
N GLY A 1 -6.72 -21.64 -9.75
CA GLY A 1 -7.44 -20.39 -10.06
C GLY A 1 -6.61 -19.17 -9.69
N GLY A 2 -7.24 -18.00 -9.54
CA GLY A 2 -6.60 -16.74 -9.13
C GLY A 2 -6.71 -16.46 -7.63
N THR A 3 -5.91 -15.51 -7.14
CA THR A 3 -5.86 -15.14 -5.70
C THR A 3 -6.20 -13.66 -5.49
N VAL A 4 -7.10 -13.39 -4.54
CA VAL A 4 -7.30 -12.07 -3.95
C VAL A 4 -6.48 -11.98 -2.66
N ALA A 5 -5.54 -11.03 -2.59
CA ALA A 5 -4.73 -10.77 -1.40
C ALA A 5 -5.18 -9.46 -0.73
N ILE A 6 -5.62 -9.54 0.52
CA ILE A 6 -6.10 -8.41 1.32
C ILE A 6 -4.93 -7.90 2.17
N ASN A 7 -4.48 -6.66 1.93
CA ASN A 7 -3.38 -6.00 2.64
C ASN A 7 -3.87 -4.85 3.56
N ALA A 8 -5.11 -4.93 4.04
CA ALA A 8 -5.64 -3.94 4.97
C ALA A 8 -4.97 -4.09 6.35
N ILE A 9 -4.60 -2.96 6.96
CA ILE A 9 -4.11 -2.94 8.35
C ILE A 9 -5.33 -3.13 9.26
N HIS A 10 -5.59 -4.38 9.61
CA HIS A 10 -6.75 -4.84 10.38
C HIS A 10 -8.09 -4.64 9.66
N LEU A 11 -8.79 -5.74 9.39
CA LEU A 11 -10.16 -5.72 8.87
C LEU A 11 -11.12 -5.93 10.05
N ASP A 12 -12.18 -5.14 10.15
CA ASP A 12 -13.16 -5.27 11.23
C ASP A 12 -13.88 -6.63 11.17
N GLU A 13 -14.40 -6.99 9.99
CA GLU A 13 -15.09 -8.26 9.75
C GLU A 13 -14.94 -8.70 8.29
N MET A 14 -14.94 -10.01 8.04
CA MET A 14 -14.98 -10.55 6.68
C MET A 14 -16.41 -10.41 6.14
N PRO A 15 -16.64 -9.63 5.08
CA PRO A 15 -17.97 -9.52 4.50
C PRO A 15 -18.41 -10.86 3.90
N ALA A 16 -19.72 -11.10 3.84
CA ALA A 16 -20.26 -12.23 3.10
C ALA A 16 -19.96 -12.06 1.59
N PHE A 17 -19.64 -13.16 0.93
CA PHE A 17 -19.38 -13.22 -0.52
C PHE A 17 -19.99 -14.48 -1.13
N ALA A 18 -20.17 -14.48 -2.44
CA ALA A 18 -20.75 -15.59 -3.18
C ALA A 18 -19.75 -16.75 -3.28
N TYR A 19 -20.20 -18.00 -3.08
CA TYR A 19 -19.29 -19.15 -3.12
C TYR A 19 -18.61 -19.32 -4.50
N GLU A 20 -19.29 -18.86 -5.55
CA GLU A 20 -18.79 -18.81 -6.92
C GLU A 20 -17.46 -18.04 -7.06
N ASP A 21 -17.16 -17.13 -6.12
CA ASP A 21 -15.89 -16.40 -6.08
C ASP A 21 -14.70 -17.27 -5.63
N LEU A 22 -14.96 -18.39 -4.95
CA LEU A 22 -13.96 -19.40 -4.54
C LEU A 22 -13.94 -20.64 -5.45
N TRP A 23 -14.94 -20.80 -6.31
CA TRP A 23 -14.98 -21.90 -7.29
C TRP A 23 -13.79 -21.81 -8.28
N LEU A 24 -13.45 -22.93 -8.94
CA LEU A 24 -12.29 -23.05 -9.85
C LEU A 24 -10.93 -22.80 -9.17
N GLU A 25 -10.79 -23.31 -7.94
CA GLU A 25 -9.55 -23.21 -7.16
C GLU A 25 -9.11 -21.74 -6.98
N ARG A 26 -10.07 -20.84 -6.79
CA ARG A 26 -9.82 -19.43 -6.47
C ARG A 26 -9.65 -19.28 -4.97
N GLN A 27 -8.88 -18.28 -4.56
CA GLN A 27 -8.51 -18.09 -3.16
C GLN A 27 -8.67 -16.64 -2.73
N ILE A 28 -9.11 -16.42 -1.49
CA ILE A 28 -9.05 -15.13 -0.80
C ILE A 28 -8.14 -15.33 0.42
N ARG A 29 -7.14 -14.47 0.59
CA ARG A 29 -6.20 -14.53 1.72
C ARG A 29 -5.93 -13.15 2.30
N SER A 30 -5.78 -13.08 3.61
CA SER A 30 -5.20 -11.91 4.28
C SER A 30 -3.67 -12.01 4.29
N VAL A 31 -2.98 -10.89 4.16
CA VAL A 31 -1.54 -10.77 4.37
C VAL A 31 -1.30 -9.72 5.45
N ALA A 32 -0.52 -10.07 6.48
CA ALA A 32 -0.30 -9.20 7.63
C ALA A 32 1.16 -9.13 8.09
N ASN A 33 2.02 -10.02 7.58
CA ASN A 33 3.43 -10.07 7.97
C ASN A 33 4.28 -9.38 6.90
N PHE A 34 4.98 -8.34 7.32
CA PHE A 34 6.07 -7.72 6.58
C PHE A 34 7.27 -7.64 7.52
N THR A 35 8.28 -8.45 7.25
CA THR A 35 9.51 -8.48 8.04
C THR A 35 10.49 -7.44 7.55
N ARG A 36 11.50 -7.16 8.38
CA ARG A 36 12.62 -6.30 7.96
C ARG A 36 13.39 -6.91 6.78
N GLU A 37 13.40 -8.24 6.66
CA GLU A 37 14.09 -8.90 5.55
C GLU A 37 13.30 -8.76 4.24
N ASP A 38 11.98 -8.97 4.28
CA ASP A 38 11.09 -8.71 3.13
C ASP A 38 11.29 -7.29 2.58
N ALA A 39 11.47 -6.30 3.47
CA ALA A 39 11.74 -4.92 3.08
C ALA A 39 13.05 -4.76 2.31
N ARG A 40 14.12 -5.44 2.74
CA ARG A 40 15.43 -5.36 2.10
C ARG A 40 15.41 -6.02 0.73
N GLU A 41 14.85 -7.22 0.66
CA GLU A 41 14.71 -7.97 -0.60
C GLU A 41 13.87 -7.17 -1.60
N PHE A 42 12.74 -6.60 -1.15
CA PHE A 42 11.90 -5.76 -2.00
C PHE A 42 12.62 -4.51 -2.51
N LEU A 43 13.34 -3.80 -1.65
CA LEU A 43 14.07 -2.59 -2.06
C LEU A 43 15.22 -2.89 -3.02
N GLN A 44 15.91 -4.03 -2.87
CA GLN A 44 16.90 -4.49 -3.84
C GLN A 44 16.24 -4.75 -5.20
N LEU A 45 15.15 -5.51 -5.22
CA LEU A 45 14.41 -5.78 -6.44
C LEU A 45 13.85 -4.52 -7.10
N ALA A 46 13.35 -3.57 -6.30
CA ALA A 46 12.83 -2.29 -6.76
C ALA A 46 13.90 -1.36 -7.35
N ALA A 47 15.18 -1.60 -7.06
CA ALA A 47 16.28 -0.90 -7.72
C ALA A 47 16.64 -1.55 -9.07
N GLU A 48 16.47 -2.87 -9.19
CA GLU A 48 16.72 -3.61 -10.43
C GLU A 48 15.59 -3.44 -11.45
N ILE A 49 14.34 -3.42 -10.98
CA ILE A 49 13.15 -3.13 -11.78
C ILE A 49 12.88 -1.64 -11.62
N PRO A 50 12.85 -0.82 -12.70
CA PRO A 50 12.79 0.64 -12.59
C PRO A 50 11.41 1.14 -12.13
N ILE A 51 11.09 0.95 -10.84
CA ILE A 51 9.88 1.46 -10.20
C ILE A 51 9.98 2.98 -10.15
N ARG A 52 8.99 3.67 -10.70
CA ARG A 52 8.85 5.13 -10.62
C ARG A 52 7.67 5.47 -9.73
N THR A 53 7.95 6.04 -8.57
CA THR A 53 6.93 6.57 -7.67
C THR A 53 6.50 7.96 -8.11
N VAL A 54 5.23 8.30 -7.88
CA VAL A 54 4.71 9.65 -8.02
C VAL A 54 4.41 10.15 -6.62
N VAL A 55 5.05 11.24 -6.22
CA VAL A 55 4.97 11.80 -4.86
C VAL A 55 4.87 13.32 -4.92
N ASP A 56 4.23 13.89 -3.90
CA ASP A 56 4.31 15.32 -3.64
C ASP A 56 5.32 15.57 -2.52
N SER A 57 6.35 16.38 -2.81
CA SER A 57 7.36 16.75 -1.82
C SER A 57 6.99 18.06 -1.12
N TYR A 58 7.11 18.07 0.20
CA TYR A 58 6.84 19.23 1.04
C TYR A 58 8.06 19.50 1.94
N PRO A 59 8.48 20.76 2.12
CA PRO A 59 9.41 21.11 3.18
C PRO A 59 8.87 20.67 4.54
N LEU A 60 9.74 20.23 5.45
CA LEU A 60 9.33 19.82 6.80
C LEU A 60 8.41 20.85 7.51
N PRO A 61 8.62 22.18 7.42
CA PRO A 61 7.70 23.17 7.99
C PRO A 61 6.27 23.14 7.44
N GLU A 62 6.05 22.57 6.25
CA GLU A 62 4.75 22.44 5.60
C GLU A 62 4.04 21.10 5.91
N ALA A 63 4.48 20.34 6.91
CA ALA A 63 3.90 19.05 7.26
C ALA A 63 2.37 19.09 7.46
N ASN A 64 1.84 20.14 8.09
CA ASN A 64 0.39 20.30 8.27
C ASN A 64 -0.36 20.45 6.93
N ARG A 65 0.26 21.11 5.96
CA ARG A 65 -0.30 21.24 4.60
C ARG A 65 -0.29 19.89 3.88
N ALA A 66 0.80 19.13 4.01
CA ALA A 66 0.89 17.78 3.45
C ALA A 66 -0.22 16.87 4.03
N LEU A 67 -0.43 16.89 5.34
CA LEU A 67 -1.49 16.12 6.01
C LEU A 67 -2.89 16.53 5.55
N ALA A 68 -3.17 17.84 5.49
CA ALA A 68 -4.45 18.32 4.98
C ALA A 68 -4.68 17.90 3.52
N GLY A 69 -3.64 17.90 2.69
CA GLY A 69 -3.70 17.39 1.33
C GLY A 69 -4.11 15.91 1.27
N LEU A 70 -3.49 15.06 2.10
CA LEU A 70 -3.82 13.63 2.20
C LEU A 70 -5.27 13.40 2.64
N GLU A 71 -5.74 14.12 3.65
CA GLU A 71 -7.12 14.02 4.16
C GLU A 71 -8.16 14.35 3.07
N HIS A 72 -7.90 15.38 2.26
CA HIS A 72 -8.80 15.81 1.20
C HIS A 72 -8.57 15.06 -0.14
N GLY A 73 -7.70 14.04 -0.17
CA GLY A 73 -7.37 13.30 -1.38
C GLY A 73 -6.73 14.14 -2.48
N SER A 74 -6.00 15.20 -2.11
CA SER A 74 -5.27 16.05 -3.05
C SER A 74 -3.96 15.38 -3.48
N GLY A 75 -3.61 15.50 -4.76
CA GLY A 75 -2.34 15.00 -5.29
C GLY A 75 -2.31 13.47 -5.51
N PRO A 76 -1.12 12.86 -5.60
CA PRO A 76 -0.93 11.44 -5.93
C PRO A 76 -1.18 10.48 -4.75
N GLY A 77 -1.67 10.99 -3.61
CA GLY A 77 -1.93 10.19 -2.40
C GLY A 77 -0.67 9.77 -1.62
N THR A 78 0.53 10.20 -2.04
CA THR A 78 1.79 9.99 -1.31
C THR A 78 2.50 11.33 -1.12
N ALA A 79 2.66 11.74 0.15
CA ALA A 79 3.39 12.95 0.52
C ALA A 79 4.76 12.60 1.13
N VAL A 80 5.81 13.33 0.75
CA VAL A 80 7.18 13.16 1.23
C VAL A 80 7.65 14.44 1.89
N LEU A 81 8.09 14.37 3.15
CA LEU A 81 8.72 15.50 3.83
C LEU A 81 10.22 15.52 3.55
N VAL A 82 10.72 16.67 3.08
CA VAL A 82 12.14 16.91 2.85
C VAL A 82 12.71 17.81 3.96
N THR A 83 13.89 17.46 4.47
CA THR A 83 14.53 18.12 5.63
C THR A 83 15.62 19.11 5.25
N SER A 84 15.86 19.30 3.94
CA SER A 84 16.88 20.20 3.39
C SER A 84 16.43 21.65 3.37
#